data_AF-A0A534PVE9-F1
#
_entry.id   AF-A0A534PVE9-F1
#
_cell.length_a   1.000
_cell.length_b   1.000
_cell.length_c   1.000
_cell.angle_alpha   90.00
_cell.angle_beta   90.00
_cell.angle_gamma   90.00
#
_symmetry.space_group_name_H-M   'P 1'
#
loop_
_entity.id
_entity.type
_entity.pdbx_description
1 polymer ?
#
loop_
_entity_poly.entity_id
_entity_poly.type
_entity_poly.pdbx_seq_one_letter_code
_entity_poly.pdbx_strand_id
1 'polypeptide(L)'
;MTRRERLRDELLNAPNLLTVGRIALIPVFLYLLYYENRRNSFLAAGVYSFCALTDWVDGWLARVSDKVTTLGKFLDPLADKVIVLSALVMLVRLGRVPVWVVVVI
;
A
#
# COMPACT_ATOMS: atom_id res chain seq x y z
N MET A 1 13.35 4.25 28.34
CA MET A 1 12.53 3.74 27.21
C MET A 1 13.35 2.72 26.45
N THR A 2 12.86 1.49 26.35
CA THR A 2 13.51 0.42 25.59
C THR A 2 13.30 0.64 24.09
N ARG A 3 14.21 0.16 23.24
CA ARG A 3 14.13 0.30 21.77
C ARG A 3 12.79 -0.21 21.20
N ARG A 4 12.14 -1.18 21.84
CA ARG A 4 10.83 -1.74 21.43
C ARG A 4 9.65 -0.81 21.71
N GLU A 5 9.68 -0.04 22.79
CA GLU A 5 8.59 0.89 23.15
C GLU A 5 8.56 2.07 22.16
N ARG A 6 9.73 2.62 21.82
CA ARG A 6 9.86 3.70 20.84
C ARG A 6 9.33 3.32 19.45
N LEU A 7 9.59 2.08 19.02
CA LEU A 7 9.07 1.56 17.74
C LEU A 7 7.54 1.42 17.76
N ARG A 8 6.94 1.03 18.90
CA ARG A 8 5.48 0.94 19.03
C ARG A 8 4.82 2.31 18.97
N ASP A 9 5.39 3.31 19.64
CA ASP A 9 4.85 4.67 19.61
C ASP A 9 4.97 5.29 18.21
N GLU A 10 6.05 4.98 17.48
CA GLU A 10 6.20 5.38 16.07
C GLU A 10 5.19 4.68 15.14
N LEU A 11 4.83 3.42 15.42
CA LEU A 11 3.80 2.65 14.69
C LEU A 11 2.37 3.12 14.96
N LEU A 12 2.06 3.50 16.20
CA LEU A 12 0.72 3.93 16.61
C LEU A 12 0.38 5.38 16.23
N ASN A 13 1.29 6.08 15.54
CA ASN A 13 0.99 7.38 14.96
C ASN A 13 -0.03 7.27 13.83
N ALA A 14 -0.98 8.21 13.78
CA ALA A 14 -2.03 8.27 12.76
C ALA A 14 -1.54 8.05 11.30
N PRO A 15 -0.46 8.70 10.81
CA PRO A 15 0.03 8.45 9.45
C PRO A 15 0.58 7.03 9.28
N ASN A 16 1.29 6.48 10.26
CA ASN A 16 1.88 5.16 10.14
C ASN A 16 0.83 4.03 10.22
N LEU A 17 -0.24 4.24 11.00
CA LEU A 17 -1.36 3.31 11.04
C LEU A 17 -2.08 3.22 9.69
N LEU A 18 -2.13 4.33 8.93
CA LEU A 18 -2.68 4.35 7.57
C LEU A 18 -1.78 3.55 6.60
N THR A 19 -0.45 3.73 6.66
CA THR A 19 0.51 2.94 5.87
C THR A 19 0.40 1.44 6.19
N VAL A 20 0.34 1.07 7.47
CA VAL A 20 0.15 -0.33 7.89
C VAL A 20 -1.20 -0.87 7.43
N GLY A 21 -2.26 -0.06 7.53
CA GLY A 21 -3.59 -0.40 7.02
C GLY A 21 -3.56 -0.70 5.51
N ARG A 22 -2.81 0.08 4.73
CA ARG A 22 -2.63 -0.17 3.30
C ARG A 22 -1.95 -1.50 3.02
N ILE A 23 -0.87 -1.82 3.74
CA ILE A 23 -0.19 -3.11 3.61
C ILE A 23 -1.15 -4.26 3.92
N ALA A 24 -2.01 -4.10 4.93
CA ALA A 24 -3.03 -5.08 5.27
C ALA A 24 -4.14 -5.24 4.21
N LEU A 25 -4.38 -4.23 3.36
CA LEU A 25 -5.32 -4.30 2.24
C LEU A 25 -4.75 -5.02 1.01
N ILE A 26 -3.43 -5.18 0.90
CA ILE A 26 -2.78 -5.85 -0.25
C ILE A 26 -3.28 -7.29 -0.45
N PRO A 27 -3.35 -8.16 0.59
CA PRO A 27 -3.93 -9.50 0.45
C PRO A 27 -5.37 -9.50 -0.05
N VAL A 28 -6.19 -8.53 0.39
CA VAL A 28 -7.58 -8.39 -0.06
C VAL A 28 -7.62 -8.02 -1.54
N PHE A 29 -6.78 -7.05 -1.94
CA PHE A 29 -6.64 -6.65 -3.34
C PHE A 29 -6.20 -7.82 -4.23
N LEU A 30 -5.18 -8.58 -3.81
CA LEU A 30 -4.71 -9.77 -4.51
C LEU A 30 -5.80 -10.83 -4.63
N TYR A 31 -6.57 -11.07 -3.57
CA TYR A 31 -7.68 -12.02 -3.58
C TYR A 31 -8.77 -11.62 -4.59
N LEU A 32 -9.10 -10.33 -4.67
CA LEU A 32 -10.09 -9.82 -5.64
C LEU A 32 -9.62 -10.00 -7.09
N LEU A 33 -8.33 -9.76 -7.37
CA LEU A 33 -7.76 -9.98 -8.71
C LEU A 33 -7.59 -11.47 -9.03
N TYR A 34 -7.37 -12.32 -8.03
CA TYR A 34 -7.20 -13.76 -8.23
C TYR A 34 -8.49 -14.41 -8.72
N TYR A 35 -9.62 -14.07 -8.10
CA TYR A 35 -10.95 -14.53 -8.51
C TYR A 35 -11.60 -13.50 -9.43
N GLU A 36 -10.95 -13.24 -10.56
CA GLU A 36 -11.38 -12.20 -11.49
C GLU A 36 -12.83 -12.43 -11.95
N ASN A 37 -13.67 -11.44 -11.72
CA ASN A 37 -14.94 -11.27 -12.42
C ASN A 37 -15.20 -9.76 -12.57
N ARG A 38 -16.26 -9.39 -13.31
CA ARG A 38 -16.52 -7.96 -13.57
C ARG A 38 -16.70 -7.15 -12.29
N ARG A 39 -17.40 -7.68 -11.29
CA ARG A 39 -17.62 -7.02 -9.99
C ARG A 39 -16.31 -6.91 -9.19
N ASN A 40 -15.54 -7.99 -9.11
CA ASN A 40 -14.29 -8.06 -8.37
C ASN A 40 -13.21 -7.17 -9.00
N SER A 41 -13.21 -7.02 -10.33
CA SER A 41 -12.34 -6.06 -11.01
C SER A 41 -12.66 -4.62 -10.60
N PHE A 42 -13.94 -4.24 -10.53
CA PHE A 42 -14.34 -2.91 -10.03
C PHE A 42 -14.01 -2.73 -8.54
N LEU A 43 -14.22 -3.76 -7.71
CA LEU A 43 -13.84 -3.72 -6.29
C LEU A 43 -12.32 -3.60 -6.12
N ALA A 44 -11.52 -4.35 -6.89
CA ALA A 44 -10.06 -4.26 -6.85
C ALA A 44 -9.59 -2.85 -7.26
N ALA A 45 -10.16 -2.27 -8.32
CA ALA A 45 -9.89 -0.89 -8.71
C ALA A 45 -10.27 0.10 -7.60
N GLY A 46 -11.40 -0.12 -6.91
CA GLY A 46 -11.82 0.67 -5.77
C GLY A 46 -10.84 0.58 -4.59
N VAL A 47 -10.41 -0.62 -4.22
CA VAL A 47 -9.41 -0.85 -3.14
C VAL A 47 -8.09 -0.20 -3.49
N TYR A 48 -7.60 -0.37 -4.72
CA TYR A 48 -6.36 0.26 -5.19
C TYR A 48 -6.46 1.79 -5.17
N SER A 49 -7.57 2.35 -5.67
CA SER A 49 -7.81 3.79 -5.65
C SER A 49 -7.89 4.33 -4.23
N PHE A 50 -8.56 3.62 -3.33
CA PHE A 50 -8.62 3.98 -1.91
C PHE A 50 -7.22 3.99 -1.29
N CYS A 51 -6.40 2.96 -1.55
CA CYS A 51 -5.02 2.89 -1.07
C CYS A 51 -4.17 4.06 -1.55
N ALA A 52 -4.29 4.45 -2.83
CA ALA A 52 -3.58 5.59 -3.41
C ALA A 52 -4.05 6.93 -2.83
N LEU A 53 -5.34 7.08 -2.56
CA LEU A 53 -5.88 8.27 -1.90
C LEU A 53 -5.40 8.38 -0.46
N THR A 54 -5.37 7.26 0.27
CA THR A 54 -4.89 7.24 1.65
C THR A 54 -3.42 7.64 1.76
N ASP A 55 -2.57 7.28 0.79
CA ASP A 55 -1.15 7.72 0.71
C ASP A 55 -0.98 9.22 0.56
N TRP A 56 -1.87 9.84 -0.19
CA TRP A 56 -1.80 11.28 -0.32
C TRP A 56 -2.22 11.97 1.00
N VAL A 57 -3.22 11.40 1.67
CA VAL A 57 -3.77 11.92 2.93
C VAL A 57 -2.81 11.72 4.10
N ASP A 58 -2.17 10.56 4.23
CA ASP A 58 -1.20 10.29 5.32
C ASP A 58 0.07 11.15 5.17
N GLY A 59 0.59 11.33 3.96
CA GLY A 59 1.71 12.23 3.67
C GLY A 59 1.36 13.71 3.85
N TRP A 60 0.10 14.11 3.63
CA TRP A 60 -0.36 15.46 3.99
C TRP A 60 -0.48 15.65 5.50
N LEU A 61 -1.12 14.70 6.22
CA LEU A 61 -1.26 14.72 7.67
C LEU A 61 0.10 14.72 8.39
N ALA A 62 1.07 13.94 7.92
CA ALA A 62 2.41 13.87 8.49
C ALA A 62 3.14 15.22 8.39
N ARG A 63 2.96 15.95 7.29
CA ARG A 63 3.55 17.28 7.07
C ARG A 63 2.90 18.37 7.93
N VAL A 64 1.58 18.33 8.07
CA VAL A 64 0.84 19.32 8.87
C VAL A 64 1.03 19.09 10.38
N SER A 65 1.23 17.83 10.79
CA SER A 65 1.34 17.47 12.22
C SER A 65 2.76 17.51 12.77
N ASP A 66 3.79 17.77 11.95
CA ASP A 66 5.23 17.64 12.28
C ASP A 66 5.62 16.28 12.90
N LYS A 67 4.78 15.25 12.68
CA LYS A 67 4.94 13.89 13.21
C LYS A 67 5.56 12.96 12.17
N VAL A 68 6.68 13.41 11.62
CA VAL A 68 7.42 12.64 10.61
C VAL A 68 8.37 11.67 11.32
N THR A 69 8.08 10.37 11.26
CA THR A 69 8.92 9.33 11.88
C THR A 69 9.88 8.71 10.87
N THR A 70 11.02 8.20 11.36
CA THR A 70 12.00 7.48 10.53
C THR A 70 11.42 6.18 9.99
N LEU A 71 10.60 5.49 10.78
CA LEU A 71 9.88 4.30 10.34
C LEU A 71 8.86 4.58 9.25
N GLY A 72 8.03 5.63 9.38
CA GLY A 72 7.03 5.99 8.37
C GLY A 72 7.69 6.28 7.03
N LYS A 73 8.75 7.11 7.02
CA LYS A 73 9.57 7.39 5.83
C LYS A 73 10.13 6.15 5.13
N PHE A 74 10.36 5.07 5.87
CA PHE A 74 10.82 3.80 5.30
C PHE A 74 9.65 2.91 4.84
N LEU A 75 8.54 2.91 5.58
CA LEU A 75 7.36 2.10 5.27
C LEU A 75 6.59 2.64 4.08
N ASP A 76 6.52 3.96 3.86
CA ASP A 76 5.73 4.54 2.77
C ASP A 76 6.24 4.09 1.38
N PRO A 77 7.54 4.21 1.03
CA PRO A 77 8.05 3.72 -0.27
C PRO A 77 8.00 2.20 -0.40
N LEU A 78 8.04 1.47 0.73
CA LEU A 78 7.93 0.01 0.74
C LEU A 78 6.49 -0.41 0.42
N ALA A 79 5.50 0.20 1.08
CA ALA A 79 4.09 -0.08 0.84
C ALA A 79 3.71 0.25 -0.61
N ASP A 80 4.18 1.38 -1.14
CA ASP A 80 3.96 1.81 -2.52
C ASP A 80 4.51 0.80 -3.54
N LYS A 81 5.76 0.37 -3.39
CA LYS A 81 6.34 -0.65 -4.28
C LYS A 81 5.62 -1.99 -4.19
N VAL A 82 5.25 -2.44 -3.00
CA VAL A 82 4.61 -3.75 -2.83
C VAL A 82 3.22 -3.76 -3.47
N ILE A 83 2.41 -2.71 -3.32
CA ILE A 83 1.06 -2.69 -3.92
C ILE A 83 1.14 -2.61 -5.45
N VAL A 84 2.04 -1.79 -6.00
CA VAL A 84 2.24 -1.64 -7.46
C VAL A 84 2.75 -2.94 -8.07
N LEU A 85 3.78 -3.55 -7.49
CA LEU A 85 4.33 -4.83 -7.97
C LEU A 85 3.29 -5.96 -7.86
N SER A 86 2.53 -6.00 -6.76
CA SER A 86 1.43 -6.96 -6.58
C SER A 86 0.38 -6.82 -7.68
N ALA A 87 -0.02 -5.60 -8.02
CA ALA A 87 -0.97 -5.33 -9.10
C ALA A 87 -0.41 -5.78 -10.47
N LEU A 88 0.84 -5.42 -10.77
CA LEU A 88 1.50 -5.76 -12.03
C LEU A 88 1.65 -7.28 -12.21
N VAL A 89 2.09 -7.99 -11.17
CA VAL A 89 2.21 -9.46 -11.19
C VAL A 89 0.86 -10.11 -11.45
N MET A 90 -0.21 -9.62 -10.83
CA MET A 90 -1.56 -10.14 -11.09
C MET A 90 -2.04 -9.82 -12.51
N LEU A 91 -1.76 -8.64 -13.03
CA LEU A 91 -2.11 -8.28 -14.41
C LEU A 91 -1.36 -9.13 -15.45
N VAL A 92 -0.10 -9.48 -15.18
CA VAL A 92 0.66 -10.45 -15.99
C VAL A 92 -0.01 -11.81 -15.97
N ARG A 93 -0.39 -12.31 -14.78
CA ARG A 93 -1.10 -13.59 -14.64
C ARG A 93 -2.42 -13.60 -15.42
N LEU A 94 -3.14 -12.48 -15.45
CA LEU A 94 -4.38 -12.33 -16.20
C LEU A 94 -4.17 -12.13 -17.71
N GLY A 95 -2.92 -12.12 -18.19
CA GLY A 95 -2.58 -11.93 -19.59
C GLY A 95 -2.83 -10.51 -20.12
N ARG A 96 -3.00 -9.52 -19.22
CA ARG A 96 -3.33 -8.13 -19.56
C ARG A 96 -2.11 -7.24 -19.74
N VAL A 97 -1.00 -7.60 -19.11
CA VAL A 97 0.28 -6.87 -19.17
C VAL A 97 1.40 -7.87 -19.50
N PRO A 98 2.30 -7.56 -20.44
CA PRO A 98 3.42 -8.44 -20.72
C PRO A 98 4.50 -8.34 -19.64
N VAL A 99 5.20 -9.45 -19.37
CA VAL A 99 6.20 -9.56 -18.28
C VAL A 99 7.28 -8.49 -18.36
N TRP A 100 7.70 -8.09 -19.56
CA TRP A 100 8.76 -7.10 -19.74
C TRP A 100 8.41 -5.72 -19.14
N VAL A 101 7.12 -5.35 -19.10
CA VAL A 101 6.68 -4.08 -18.49
C VAL A 101 6.95 -4.10 -16.99
N VAL A 102 6.76 -5.25 -16.34
CA VAL A 102 7.00 -5.42 -14.89
C VAL A 102 8.50 -5.39 -14.59
N VAL A 103 9.35 -5.87 -15.49
CA VAL A 103 10.81 -5.89 -15.32
C VAL A 103 11.43 -4.49 -15.44
N VAL A 104 10.82 -3.59 -16.21
CA VAL A 104 11.33 -2.22 -16.43
C VAL A 104 11.04 -1.28 -15.25
N ILE A 105 9.99 -1.58 -14.47
CA ILE A 105 9.52 -0.79 -13.31
C ILE A 105 10.30 -1.19 -12.05
#